data_AF-A0A363U0V2-F1
#
_entry.id   AF-A0A363U0V2-F1
#
_cell.length_a   1.000
_cell.length_b   1.000
_cell.length_c   1.000
_cell.angle_alpha   90.00
_cell.angle_beta   90.00
_cell.angle_gamma   90.00
#
_symmetry.space_group_name_H-M   'P 1'
#
loop_
_entity.id
_entity.type
_entity.pdbx_description
1 polymer ?
#
loop_
_entity_poly.entity_id
_entity_poly.type
_entity_poly.pdbx_seq_one_letter_code
_entity_poly.pdbx_strand_id
1 'polypeptide(L)'
;MTKGRQKFLLVFILGSLFLLPNFYRNKWNIVNSTYYEEWQTRYDRLVIARLVKTRQEGFFSAGGLLGLGDVTNWSYETRTNKHQYKTYLENGEFQTYISYRSNPGLQGILYGILDKIPVIPPKQKLQLFRGLTALASAMVFALGAAVAARELGLLAGLLVLLSAFFSDWLILPAGSIFYNLWAFYLPAIFAAYLLTRGVKKGEYPAALIHWGLFGCMLIKIFFSGFELITTALIMATVPFIHFAVLYKCPWKEFLMRMIKVVGVLMAGIVMGLCVLAIQIAVMEHNFLGAMSYLRYTVDRRITGSSENYVSVLADSMNASVFTVIGKYLSANAMTIPLPQATINIAYWQLIAVFLFMTVVLYLRGRLKGNVKNVALVGTTWYSILAPLSWYVIFKPHSYIHTHIYPMAWEMPFVPLGFALCGFVITDLFRRR
;
A
#
# COMPACT_ATOMS: atom_id res chain seq x y z
N MET A 1 15.00 19.91 24.39
CA MET A 1 13.88 19.29 23.62
C MET A 1 13.78 19.75 22.15
N THR A 2 14.31 20.93 21.79
CA THR A 2 14.16 21.57 20.46
C THR A 2 14.98 20.93 19.33
N LYS A 3 16.25 20.57 19.56
CA LYS A 3 17.16 20.01 18.52
C LYS A 3 16.67 18.70 17.89
N GLY A 4 16.14 17.77 18.71
CA GLY A 4 15.61 16.49 18.20
C GLY A 4 14.34 16.64 17.36
N ARG A 5 13.47 17.58 17.74
CA ARG A 5 12.26 17.93 16.96
C ARG A 5 12.63 18.60 15.64
N GLN A 6 13.61 19.52 15.65
CA GLN A 6 14.11 20.16 14.44
C GLN A 6 14.70 19.14 13.46
N LYS A 7 15.55 18.22 13.92
CA LYS A 7 16.12 17.16 13.07
C LYS A 7 15.04 16.26 12.46
N PHE A 8 14.04 15.87 13.25
CA PHE A 8 12.91 15.09 12.76
C PHE A 8 12.15 15.82 11.65
N LEU A 9 11.79 17.10 11.88
CA LEU A 9 11.09 17.91 10.90
C LEU A 9 11.92 18.12 9.64
N LEU A 10 13.22 18.32 9.78
CA LEU A 10 14.15 18.46 8.65
C LEU A 10 14.14 17.19 7.79
N VAL A 11 14.33 16.01 8.38
CA VAL A 11 14.31 14.73 7.64
C VAL A 11 12.96 14.50 6.98
N PHE A 12 11.86 14.82 7.66
CA PHE A 12 10.51 14.69 7.11
C PHE A 12 10.28 15.61 5.91
N ILE A 13 10.61 16.90 6.02
CA ILE A 13 10.40 17.88 4.95
C ILE A 13 11.32 17.57 3.77
N LEU A 14 12.62 17.42 4.01
CA LEU A 14 13.59 17.14 2.95
C LEU A 14 13.33 15.78 2.30
N GLY A 15 12.96 14.75 3.09
CA GLY A 15 12.58 13.45 2.57
C GLY A 15 11.34 13.51 1.68
N SER A 16 10.33 14.29 2.07
CA SER A 16 9.11 14.48 1.26
C SER A 16 9.44 15.18 -0.06
N LEU A 17 10.24 16.25 -0.02
CA LEU A 17 10.69 16.99 -1.21
C LEU A 17 11.61 16.16 -2.10
N PHE A 18 12.40 15.26 -1.52
CA PHE A 18 13.28 14.35 -2.24
C PHE A 18 12.50 13.28 -3.02
N LEU A 19 11.49 12.65 -2.40
CA LEU A 19 10.70 11.59 -3.05
C LEU A 19 9.66 12.13 -4.04
N LEU A 20 9.07 13.30 -3.76
CA LEU A 20 7.93 13.83 -4.50
C LEU A 20 8.13 13.87 -6.03
N PRO A 21 9.25 14.37 -6.59
CA PRO A 21 9.38 14.45 -8.04
C PRO A 21 9.44 13.07 -8.72
N ASN A 22 9.92 12.05 -8.02
CA ASN A 22 9.97 10.69 -8.54
C ASN A 22 8.59 10.05 -8.47
N PHE A 23 7.91 10.20 -7.34
CA PHE A 23 6.57 9.65 -7.15
C PHE A 23 5.53 10.29 -8.07
N TYR A 24 5.70 11.58 -8.37
CA TYR A 24 4.74 12.32 -9.19
C TYR A 24 4.91 12.11 -10.70
N ARG A 25 6.15 12.05 -11.20
CA ARG A 25 6.44 12.03 -12.65
C ARG A 25 7.61 11.13 -13.04
N ASN A 26 8.11 10.30 -12.13
CA ASN A 26 9.31 9.49 -12.37
C ASN A 26 10.48 10.35 -12.91
N LYS A 27 10.69 11.52 -12.30
CA LYS A 27 11.60 12.57 -12.82
C LYS A 27 13.02 12.07 -13.11
N TRP A 28 13.49 11.09 -12.34
CA TRP A 28 14.84 10.54 -12.47
C TRP A 28 14.91 9.30 -13.36
N ASN A 29 13.81 8.89 -13.98
CA ASN A 29 13.71 7.72 -14.85
C ASN A 29 14.28 6.45 -14.18
N ILE A 30 14.01 6.29 -12.88
CA ILE A 30 14.36 5.05 -12.14
C ILE A 30 13.58 3.90 -12.73
N VAL A 31 12.28 4.12 -12.96
CA VAL A 31 11.44 3.23 -13.75
C VAL A 31 11.55 3.64 -15.22
N ASN A 32 11.48 2.69 -16.16
CA ASN A 32 11.37 3.03 -17.58
C ASN A 32 10.14 3.95 -17.83
N SER A 33 10.32 5.07 -18.52
CA SER A 33 9.29 6.11 -18.66
C SER A 33 8.04 5.61 -19.39
N THR A 34 8.21 4.81 -20.45
CA THR A 34 7.08 4.19 -21.17
C THR A 34 6.31 3.25 -20.27
N TYR A 35 7.02 2.39 -19.52
CA TYR A 35 6.39 1.49 -18.57
C TYR A 35 5.66 2.24 -17.45
N TYR A 36 6.25 3.31 -16.90
CA TYR A 36 5.61 4.16 -15.90
C TYR A 36 4.30 4.77 -16.44
N GLU A 37 4.32 5.36 -17.64
CA GLU A 37 3.13 5.97 -18.24
C GLU A 37 2.02 4.96 -18.56
N GLU A 38 2.39 3.80 -19.11
CA GLU A 38 1.44 2.73 -19.40
C GLU A 38 0.82 2.17 -18.13
N TRP A 39 1.63 1.95 -17.09
CA TRP A 39 1.16 1.48 -15.79
C TRP A 39 0.23 2.50 -15.15
N GLN A 40 0.61 3.78 -15.08
CA GLN A 40 -0.24 4.85 -14.55
C GLN A 40 -1.60 4.89 -15.28
N THR A 41 -1.55 5.00 -16.61
CA THR A 41 -2.76 5.11 -17.44
C THR A 41 -3.63 3.86 -17.31
N ARG A 42 -3.04 2.67 -17.17
CA ARG A 42 -3.76 1.41 -17.02
C ARG A 42 -4.67 1.40 -15.80
N TYR A 43 -4.26 1.94 -14.66
CA TYR A 43 -5.06 1.87 -13.43
C TYR A 43 -5.91 3.11 -13.19
N ASP A 44 -5.34 4.29 -13.43
CA ASP A 44 -6.03 5.57 -13.21
C ASP A 44 -7.25 5.75 -14.12
N ARG A 45 -7.30 5.04 -15.27
CA ARG A 45 -8.45 5.06 -16.19
C ARG A 45 -9.79 4.79 -15.49
N LEU A 46 -9.79 3.97 -14.43
CA LEU A 46 -11.01 3.61 -13.71
C LEU A 46 -11.60 4.78 -12.94
N VAL A 47 -10.72 5.59 -12.36
CA VAL A 47 -11.08 6.82 -11.66
C VAL A 47 -11.47 7.89 -12.68
N ILE A 48 -10.75 7.99 -13.79
CA ILE A 48 -11.03 8.99 -14.83
C ILE A 48 -12.38 8.74 -15.49
N ALA A 49 -12.69 7.49 -15.84
CA ALA A 49 -14.00 7.14 -16.36
C ALA A 49 -15.12 7.47 -15.36
N ARG A 50 -14.88 7.25 -14.06
CA ARG A 50 -15.81 7.66 -13.01
C ARG A 50 -16.03 9.17 -12.98
N LEU A 51 -14.98 9.98 -13.19
CA LEU A 51 -15.11 11.44 -13.24
C LEU A 51 -16.00 11.89 -14.40
N VAL A 52 -15.82 11.33 -15.59
CA VAL A 52 -16.70 11.58 -16.76
C VAL A 52 -18.14 11.21 -16.42
N LYS A 53 -18.35 9.99 -15.90
CA LYS A 53 -19.68 9.51 -15.51
C LYS A 53 -20.34 10.38 -14.44
N THR A 54 -19.55 10.94 -13.53
CA THR A 54 -20.02 11.90 -12.51
C THR A 54 -20.42 13.24 -13.10
N ARG A 55 -19.74 13.74 -14.13
CA ARG A 55 -20.16 14.95 -14.86
C ARG A 55 -21.48 14.72 -15.60
N GLN A 56 -21.61 13.56 -16.24
CA GLN A 56 -22.76 13.19 -17.08
C GLN A 56 -24.02 12.92 -16.24
N GLU A 57 -23.91 12.15 -15.16
CA GLU A 57 -25.09 11.61 -14.44
C GLU A 57 -25.03 11.78 -12.91
N GLY A 58 -24.04 12.51 -12.40
CA GLY A 58 -23.88 12.76 -10.97
C GLY A 58 -23.10 11.68 -10.21
N PHE A 59 -22.84 11.95 -8.93
CA PHE A 59 -21.91 11.17 -8.10
C PHE A 59 -22.32 9.72 -7.86
N PHE A 60 -23.63 9.47 -7.75
CA PHE A 60 -24.16 8.17 -7.35
C PHE A 60 -24.63 7.30 -8.54
N SER A 61 -24.48 7.78 -9.78
CA SER A 61 -24.77 6.95 -10.96
C SER A 61 -23.89 5.70 -10.95
N ALA A 62 -24.38 4.59 -11.50
CA ALA A 62 -23.72 3.28 -11.44
C ALA A 62 -23.31 2.85 -10.00
N GLY A 63 -24.11 3.20 -8.99
CA GLY A 63 -23.85 2.90 -7.58
C GLY A 63 -22.65 3.67 -6.99
N GLY A 64 -22.15 4.71 -7.68
CA GLY A 64 -20.91 5.40 -7.32
C GLY A 64 -19.64 4.59 -7.61
N LEU A 65 -19.75 3.43 -8.26
CA LEU A 65 -18.62 2.57 -8.58
C LEU A 65 -17.76 3.16 -9.70
N LEU A 66 -16.46 2.86 -9.65
CA LEU A 66 -15.52 3.11 -10.75
C LEU A 66 -15.88 2.26 -11.97
N GLY A 67 -15.20 2.43 -13.11
CA GLY A 67 -15.55 1.68 -14.31
C GLY A 67 -14.80 2.06 -15.57
N LEU A 68 -15.36 1.68 -16.71
CA LEU A 68 -14.87 2.01 -18.05
C LEU A 68 -16.04 2.45 -18.93
N GLY A 69 -15.84 3.52 -19.69
CA GLY A 69 -16.77 3.98 -20.71
C GLY A 69 -16.52 3.38 -22.09
N ASP A 70 -17.58 3.25 -22.89
CA ASP A 70 -17.58 2.86 -24.31
C ASP A 70 -16.88 1.53 -24.61
N VAL A 71 -17.11 0.55 -23.74
CA VAL A 71 -16.65 -0.82 -23.93
C VAL A 71 -17.80 -1.79 -23.66
N THR A 72 -17.78 -2.92 -24.36
CA THR A 72 -18.74 -4.03 -24.18
C THR A 72 -18.23 -5.10 -23.22
N ASN A 73 -16.91 -5.25 -23.13
CA ASN A 73 -16.24 -6.19 -22.24
C ASN A 73 -15.09 -5.50 -21.51
N TRP A 74 -14.68 -6.08 -20.37
CA TRP A 74 -13.54 -5.58 -19.62
C TRP A 74 -12.26 -5.65 -20.47
N SER A 75 -11.61 -4.50 -20.67
CA SER A 75 -10.43 -4.38 -21.52
C SER A 75 -9.26 -3.74 -20.76
N TYR A 76 -8.05 -4.22 -21.06
CA TYR A 76 -6.78 -3.67 -20.57
C TYR A 76 -5.98 -2.99 -21.69
N GLU A 77 -6.54 -2.90 -22.90
CA GLU A 77 -5.87 -2.40 -24.08
C GLU A 77 -5.53 -0.91 -23.95
N THR A 78 -4.37 -0.53 -24.48
CA THR A 78 -3.89 0.85 -24.45
C THR A 78 -4.87 1.83 -25.12
N ARG A 79 -5.58 1.40 -26.17
CA ARG A 79 -6.61 2.24 -26.83
C ARG A 79 -7.77 2.57 -25.88
N THR A 80 -8.28 1.59 -25.15
CA THR A 80 -9.34 1.78 -24.16
C THR A 80 -8.89 2.72 -23.06
N ASN A 81 -7.65 2.55 -22.58
CA ASN A 81 -7.07 3.40 -21.54
C ASN A 81 -7.00 4.86 -22.01
N LYS A 82 -6.47 5.11 -23.22
CA LYS A 82 -6.37 6.44 -23.81
C LYS A 82 -7.73 7.08 -24.06
N HIS A 83 -8.74 6.29 -24.46
CA HIS A 83 -10.10 6.77 -24.68
C HIS A 83 -10.68 7.44 -23.43
N GLN A 84 -10.57 6.80 -22.25
CA GLN A 84 -11.11 7.38 -21.00
C GLN A 84 -10.53 8.77 -20.71
N TYR A 85 -9.21 8.94 -20.94
CA TYR A 85 -8.52 10.20 -20.75
C TYR A 85 -8.96 11.24 -21.78
N LYS A 86 -9.03 10.86 -23.06
CA LYS A 86 -9.47 11.75 -24.13
C LYS A 86 -10.86 12.32 -23.83
N THR A 87 -11.82 11.44 -23.52
CA THR A 87 -13.18 11.85 -23.18
C THR A 87 -13.21 12.79 -21.97
N TYR A 88 -12.43 12.51 -20.91
CA TYR A 88 -12.35 13.41 -19.76
C TYR A 88 -11.75 14.79 -20.08
N LEU A 89 -10.68 14.82 -20.87
CA LEU A 89 -9.96 16.06 -21.22
C LEU A 89 -10.76 16.94 -22.17
N GLU A 90 -11.55 16.34 -23.05
CA GLU A 90 -12.40 17.02 -24.04
C GLU A 90 -13.80 17.36 -23.48
N ASN A 91 -14.07 17.05 -22.20
CA ASN A 91 -15.40 17.16 -21.59
C ASN A 91 -16.49 16.40 -22.36
N GLY A 92 -16.12 15.26 -22.95
CA GLY A 92 -17.05 14.37 -23.63
C GLY A 92 -17.87 13.52 -22.66
N GLU A 93 -18.71 12.66 -23.24
CA GLU A 93 -19.63 11.76 -22.53
C GLU A 93 -19.44 10.32 -23.03
N PHE A 94 -19.86 9.36 -22.21
CA PHE A 94 -19.87 7.96 -22.61
C PHE A 94 -21.27 7.51 -23.03
N GLN A 95 -21.33 6.64 -24.02
CA GLN A 95 -22.55 5.96 -24.46
C GLN A 95 -22.82 4.72 -23.60
N THR A 96 -21.77 3.99 -23.21
CA THR A 96 -21.89 2.83 -22.32
C THR A 96 -20.95 2.95 -21.14
N TYR A 97 -21.27 2.28 -20.02
CA TYR A 97 -20.42 2.27 -18.83
C TYR A 97 -20.46 0.91 -18.14
N ILE A 98 -19.29 0.28 -18.01
CA ILE A 98 -19.11 -0.97 -17.27
C ILE A 98 -18.47 -0.69 -15.92
N SER A 99 -19.16 -1.06 -14.84
CA SER A 99 -18.69 -0.80 -13.48
C SER A 99 -17.63 -1.80 -13.00
N TYR A 100 -16.64 -1.29 -12.27
CA TYR A 100 -15.61 -2.04 -11.58
C TYR A 100 -16.06 -2.39 -10.16
N ARG A 101 -16.53 -3.62 -9.98
CA ARG A 101 -17.18 -4.13 -8.76
C ARG A 101 -16.18 -4.66 -7.72
N SER A 102 -15.03 -4.01 -7.55
CA SER A 102 -13.99 -4.44 -6.58
C SER A 102 -13.40 -3.29 -5.77
N ASN A 103 -13.88 -2.08 -5.99
CA ASN A 103 -13.46 -0.89 -5.27
C ASN A 103 -14.68 0.00 -5.02
N PRO A 104 -14.99 0.37 -3.75
CA PRO A 104 -16.10 1.26 -3.42
C PRO A 104 -16.01 2.66 -4.04
N GLY A 105 -14.81 3.12 -4.42
CA GLY A 105 -14.65 4.27 -5.31
C GLY A 105 -14.70 5.65 -4.64
N LEU A 106 -14.38 5.78 -3.35
CA LEU A 106 -14.38 7.08 -2.65
C LEU A 106 -13.42 8.08 -3.30
N GLN A 107 -12.32 7.60 -3.88
CA GLN A 107 -11.42 8.44 -4.67
C GLN A 107 -12.15 9.09 -5.86
N GLY A 108 -13.09 8.40 -6.51
CA GLY A 108 -13.91 8.97 -7.58
C GLY A 108 -14.86 10.06 -7.10
N ILE A 109 -15.39 9.94 -5.87
CA ILE A 109 -16.21 10.98 -5.24
C ILE A 109 -15.36 12.18 -4.85
N LEU A 110 -14.26 11.96 -4.12
CA LEU A 110 -13.37 13.04 -3.65
C LEU A 110 -12.81 13.85 -4.84
N TYR A 111 -12.23 13.17 -5.82
CA TYR A 111 -11.71 13.86 -7.01
C TYR A 111 -12.84 14.45 -7.84
N GLY A 112 -14.03 13.85 -7.87
CA GLY A 112 -15.20 14.42 -8.52
C GLY A 112 -15.67 15.74 -7.89
N ILE A 113 -15.57 15.89 -6.56
CA ILE A 113 -15.84 17.16 -5.88
C ILE A 113 -14.83 18.22 -6.33
N LEU A 114 -13.54 17.88 -6.33
CA LEU A 114 -12.49 18.79 -6.79
C LEU A 114 -12.60 19.08 -8.29
N ASP A 115 -13.13 18.14 -9.07
CA ASP A 115 -13.32 18.27 -10.51
C ASP A 115 -14.41 19.29 -10.87
N LYS A 116 -15.32 19.61 -9.95
CA LYS A 116 -16.34 20.65 -10.15
C LYS A 116 -15.81 22.08 -10.09
N ILE A 117 -14.55 22.30 -9.70
CA ILE A 117 -13.96 23.66 -9.66
C ILE A 117 -13.87 24.21 -11.11
N PRO A 118 -14.66 25.21 -11.50
CA PRO A 118 -14.81 25.59 -12.91
C PRO A 118 -13.57 26.29 -13.48
N VAL A 119 -12.78 26.94 -12.63
CA VAL A 119 -11.64 27.79 -13.04
C VAL A 119 -10.44 26.97 -13.53
N ILE A 120 -10.37 25.67 -13.20
CA ILE A 120 -9.20 24.84 -13.50
C ILE A 120 -9.50 23.90 -14.69
N PRO A 121 -8.73 23.97 -15.79
CA PRO A 121 -8.85 23.04 -16.91
C PRO A 121 -8.67 21.55 -16.51
N PRO A 122 -9.35 20.59 -17.18
CA PRO A 122 -9.27 19.16 -16.85
C PRO A 122 -7.84 18.59 -16.74
N LYS A 123 -6.94 19.00 -17.64
CA LYS A 123 -5.53 18.57 -17.60
C LYS A 123 -4.82 18.99 -16.31
N GLN A 124 -5.05 20.22 -15.86
CA GLN A 124 -4.44 20.77 -14.64
C GLN A 124 -5.05 20.14 -13.39
N LYS A 125 -6.36 19.83 -13.40
CA LYS A 125 -7.03 19.07 -12.33
C LYS A 125 -6.41 17.69 -12.15
N LEU A 126 -6.22 16.94 -13.24
CA LEU A 126 -5.60 15.61 -13.16
C LEU A 126 -4.15 15.69 -12.65
N GLN A 127 -3.40 16.71 -13.08
CA GLN A 127 -2.06 16.98 -12.57
C GLN A 127 -2.06 17.28 -11.06
N LEU A 128 -3.06 18.03 -10.57
CA LEU A 128 -3.25 18.33 -9.16
C LEU A 128 -3.60 17.06 -8.38
N PHE A 129 -4.54 16.24 -8.85
CA PHE A 129 -4.94 15.00 -8.17
C PHE A 129 -3.74 14.07 -7.97
N ARG A 130 -2.99 13.82 -9.05
CA ARG A 130 -1.76 13.02 -9.00
C ARG A 130 -0.70 13.66 -8.10
N GLY A 131 -0.56 14.99 -8.13
CA GLY A 131 0.40 15.72 -7.30
C GLY A 131 0.09 15.60 -5.81
N LEU A 132 -1.18 15.73 -5.43
CA LEU A 132 -1.64 15.55 -4.05
C LEU A 132 -1.44 14.11 -3.58
N THR A 133 -1.76 13.12 -4.41
CA THR A 133 -1.54 11.70 -4.08
C THR A 133 -0.05 11.38 -3.93
N ALA A 134 0.79 11.83 -4.87
CA ALA A 134 2.23 11.65 -4.80
C ALA A 134 2.83 12.33 -3.55
N LEU A 135 2.36 13.52 -3.20
CA LEU A 135 2.78 14.22 -1.99
C LEU A 135 2.39 13.45 -0.72
N ALA A 136 1.14 12.99 -0.62
CA ALA A 136 0.68 12.19 0.52
C ALA A 136 1.52 10.91 0.67
N SER A 137 1.83 10.23 -0.44
CA SER A 137 2.71 9.06 -0.45
C SER A 137 4.14 9.40 -0.04
N ALA A 138 4.72 10.47 -0.58
CA ALA A 138 6.05 10.93 -0.21
C ALA A 138 6.15 11.26 1.29
N MET A 139 5.14 11.92 1.86
CA MET A 139 5.06 12.24 3.29
C MET A 139 5.01 10.98 4.16
N VAL A 140 4.29 9.93 3.74
CA VAL A 140 4.22 8.65 4.47
C VAL A 140 5.61 8.01 4.60
N PHE A 141 6.37 7.89 3.51
CA PHE A 141 7.71 7.31 3.55
C PHE A 141 8.72 8.22 4.24
N ALA A 142 8.63 9.54 4.03
CA ALA A 142 9.47 10.51 4.72
C ALA A 142 9.21 10.52 6.23
N LEU A 143 7.97 10.28 6.67
CA LEU A 143 7.64 10.11 8.08
C LEU A 143 8.30 8.86 8.65
N GLY A 144 8.21 7.72 7.95
CA GLY A 144 8.90 6.48 8.33
C GLY A 144 10.41 6.68 8.46
N ALA A 145 11.03 7.34 7.48
CA ALA A 145 12.44 7.69 7.52
C ALA A 145 12.80 8.65 8.65
N ALA A 146 11.97 9.66 8.94
CA ALA A 146 12.20 10.59 10.04
C ALA A 146 12.11 9.90 11.41
N VAL A 147 11.17 8.95 11.56
CA VAL A 147 11.09 8.08 12.75
C VAL A 147 12.34 7.22 12.86
N ALA A 148 12.77 6.54 11.78
CA ALA A 148 13.99 5.73 11.80
C ALA A 148 15.24 6.56 12.10
N ALA A 149 15.37 7.76 11.50
CA ALA A 149 16.46 8.69 11.75
C ALA A 149 16.56 9.12 13.22
N ARG A 150 15.41 9.29 13.86
CA ARG A 150 15.29 9.70 15.25
C ARG A 150 15.59 8.55 16.21
N GLU A 151 15.01 7.38 15.98
CA GLU A 151 15.06 6.25 16.92
C GLU A 151 16.31 5.37 16.73
N LEU A 152 16.82 5.26 15.50
CA LEU A 152 17.91 4.35 15.13
C LEU A 152 19.16 5.08 14.63
N GLY A 153 19.04 6.35 14.26
CA GLY A 153 20.15 7.18 13.77
C GLY A 153 20.00 7.55 12.30
N LEU A 154 20.70 8.61 11.89
CA LEU A 154 20.47 9.25 10.58
C LEU A 154 20.64 8.28 9.39
N LEU A 155 21.63 7.39 9.44
CA LEU A 155 21.86 6.42 8.37
C LEU A 155 20.66 5.48 8.16
N ALA A 156 20.00 5.05 9.24
CA ALA A 156 18.78 4.25 9.14
C ALA A 156 17.67 5.00 8.40
N GLY A 157 17.47 6.29 8.72
CA GLY A 157 16.50 7.13 8.00
C GLY A 157 16.87 7.34 6.54
N LEU A 158 18.14 7.57 6.23
CA LEU A 158 18.62 7.73 4.85
C LEU A 158 18.40 6.45 4.03
N LEU A 159 18.71 5.28 4.59
CA LEU A 159 18.49 4.01 3.89
C LEU A 159 17.00 3.72 3.65
N VAL A 160 16.11 4.10 4.57
CA VAL A 160 14.65 4.03 4.36
C VAL A 160 14.18 4.97 3.23
N LEU A 161 14.76 6.17 3.13
CA LEU A 161 14.45 7.07 1.99
C LEU A 161 14.97 6.49 0.68
N LEU A 162 16.18 5.94 0.67
CA LEU A 162 16.79 5.36 -0.53
C LEU A 162 16.03 4.10 -0.98
N SER A 163 15.52 3.29 -0.06
CA SER A 163 14.68 2.15 -0.43
C SER A 163 13.40 2.60 -1.14
N ALA A 164 12.77 3.68 -0.65
CA ALA A 164 11.61 4.26 -1.30
C ALA A 164 11.93 4.91 -2.66
N PHE A 165 13.13 5.48 -2.80
CA PHE A 165 13.58 6.16 -4.00
C PHE A 165 13.90 5.20 -5.16
N PHE A 166 14.47 4.03 -4.86
CA PHE A 166 14.88 3.03 -5.88
C PHE A 166 13.87 1.89 -6.10
N SER A 167 12.77 1.86 -5.35
CA SER A 167 11.75 0.81 -5.49
C SER A 167 10.74 1.15 -6.59
N ASP A 168 10.79 0.41 -7.69
CA ASP A 168 9.82 0.49 -8.79
C ASP A 168 8.39 0.34 -8.26
N TRP A 169 8.21 -0.55 -7.29
CA TRP A 169 6.92 -0.89 -6.69
C TRP A 169 6.39 0.14 -5.71
N LEU A 170 7.18 1.16 -5.37
CA LEU A 170 6.73 2.35 -4.67
C LEU A 170 6.50 3.51 -5.61
N ILE A 171 7.40 3.71 -6.59
CA ILE A 171 7.30 4.80 -7.57
C ILE A 171 6.02 4.69 -8.40
N LEU A 172 5.70 3.48 -8.87
CA LEU A 172 4.52 3.21 -9.70
C LEU A 172 3.22 3.61 -8.96
N PRO A 173 2.83 3.01 -7.82
CA PRO A 173 1.56 3.36 -7.17
C PRO A 173 1.54 4.73 -6.48
N ALA A 174 2.68 5.38 -6.22
CA ALA A 174 2.72 6.60 -5.40
C ALA A 174 1.94 7.78 -5.99
N GLY A 175 2.02 8.00 -7.30
CA GLY A 175 1.26 9.06 -7.99
C GLY A 175 -0.12 8.64 -8.48
N SER A 176 -0.49 7.37 -8.36
CA SER A 176 -1.72 6.84 -8.94
C SER A 176 -2.94 7.22 -8.11
N ILE A 177 -3.88 7.91 -8.77
CA ILE A 177 -5.17 8.29 -8.18
C ILE A 177 -6.09 7.09 -7.98
N PHE A 178 -5.79 5.94 -8.59
CA PHE A 178 -6.45 4.67 -8.31
C PHE A 178 -5.91 4.02 -7.03
N TYR A 179 -4.59 3.83 -6.92
CA TYR A 179 -4.02 3.08 -5.80
C TYR A 179 -4.00 3.88 -4.51
N ASN A 180 -3.74 5.19 -4.54
CA ASN A 180 -3.64 6.00 -3.32
C ASN A 180 -2.72 5.37 -2.27
N LEU A 181 -1.47 5.07 -2.65
CA LEU A 181 -0.52 4.28 -1.86
C LEU A 181 -0.41 4.71 -0.38
N TRP A 182 -0.53 6.01 -0.10
CA TRP A 182 -0.51 6.55 1.26
C TRP A 182 -1.57 5.92 2.19
N ALA A 183 -2.73 5.54 1.66
CA ALA A 183 -3.84 5.01 2.45
C ALA A 183 -3.55 3.62 3.03
N PHE A 184 -2.68 2.83 2.38
CA PHE A 184 -2.26 1.51 2.87
C PHE A 184 -1.56 1.62 4.22
N TYR A 185 -0.71 2.64 4.41
CA TYR A 185 0.10 2.82 5.60
C TYR A 185 -0.62 3.54 6.75
N LEU A 186 -1.78 4.15 6.46
CA LEU A 186 -2.52 4.98 7.41
C LEU A 186 -2.85 4.23 8.73
N PRO A 187 -3.37 2.98 8.72
CA PRO A 187 -3.65 2.25 9.96
C PRO A 187 -2.40 2.04 10.83
N ALA A 188 -1.27 1.67 10.22
CA ALA A 188 -0.03 1.40 10.93
C ALA A 188 0.61 2.68 11.51
N ILE A 189 0.63 3.77 10.73
CA ILE A 189 1.12 5.08 11.21
C ILE A 189 0.27 5.57 12.37
N PHE A 190 -1.05 5.43 12.26
CA PHE A 190 -1.99 5.84 13.31
C PHE A 190 -1.79 5.03 14.59
N ALA A 191 -1.67 3.70 14.48
CA ALA A 191 -1.35 2.83 15.62
C ALA A 191 -0.02 3.23 16.28
N ALA A 192 1.06 3.39 15.50
CA ALA A 192 2.37 3.77 16.01
C ALA A 192 2.33 5.12 16.76
N TYR A 193 1.62 6.10 16.22
CA TYR A 193 1.45 7.42 16.84
C TYR A 193 0.74 7.31 18.19
N LEU A 194 -0.40 6.63 18.25
CA LEU A 194 -1.20 6.53 19.47
C LEU A 194 -0.52 5.68 20.55
N LEU A 195 0.14 4.58 20.18
CA LEU A 195 0.90 3.76 21.13
C LEU A 195 2.05 4.56 21.74
N THR A 196 2.78 5.32 20.92
CA THR A 196 3.87 6.20 21.40
C THR A 196 3.34 7.32 22.29
N ARG A 197 2.19 7.92 21.94
CA ARG A 197 1.53 8.95 22.77
C ARG A 197 1.05 8.37 24.09
N GLY A 198 0.46 7.18 24.06
CA GLY A 198 -0.04 6.46 25.23
C GLY A 198 1.07 6.20 26.25
N VAL A 199 2.22 5.68 25.80
CA VAL A 199 3.39 5.49 26.70
C VAL A 199 3.80 6.77 27.39
N LYS A 200 3.90 7.89 26.66
CA LYS A 200 4.33 9.16 27.26
C LYS A 200 3.39 9.64 28.37
N LYS A 201 2.14 9.18 28.34
CA LYS A 201 1.12 9.48 29.34
C LYS A 201 0.92 8.38 30.37
N GLY A 202 1.58 7.23 30.22
CA GLY A 202 1.34 6.05 31.06
C GLY A 202 -0.01 5.38 30.81
N GLU A 203 -0.62 5.59 29.65
CA GLU A 203 -1.99 5.15 29.34
C GLU A 203 -2.05 4.32 28.06
N TYR A 204 -3.02 3.39 27.98
CA TYR A 204 -3.41 2.73 26.73
C TYR A 204 -4.78 3.28 26.29
N PRO A 205 -4.83 4.24 25.34
CA PRO A 205 -6.08 4.87 24.92
C PRO A 205 -6.89 3.95 24.00
N ALA A 206 -7.43 2.87 24.57
CA ALA A 206 -8.07 1.76 23.86
C ALA A 206 -9.15 2.24 22.88
N ALA A 207 -10.11 3.05 23.34
CA ALA A 207 -11.22 3.53 22.52
C ALA A 207 -10.73 4.31 21.29
N LEU A 208 -9.76 5.22 21.47
CA LEU A 208 -9.21 6.03 20.39
C LEU A 208 -8.42 5.16 19.38
N ILE A 209 -7.68 4.17 19.88
CA ILE A 209 -6.99 3.19 19.03
C ILE A 209 -8.00 2.39 18.20
N HIS A 210 -9.04 1.83 18.83
CA HIS A 210 -10.01 0.99 18.15
C HIS A 210 -10.82 1.79 17.11
N TRP A 211 -11.43 2.92 17.49
CA TRP A 211 -12.21 3.73 16.54
C TRP A 211 -11.36 4.33 15.44
N GLY A 212 -10.14 4.78 15.77
CA GLY A 212 -9.25 5.33 14.76
C GLY A 212 -8.71 4.27 13.80
N LEU A 213 -8.40 3.05 14.27
CA LEU A 213 -8.01 1.94 13.39
C LEU A 213 -9.15 1.48 12.49
N PHE A 214 -10.38 1.41 13.01
CA PHE A 214 -11.57 1.15 12.21
C PHE A 214 -11.71 2.19 11.09
N GLY A 215 -11.65 3.48 11.43
CA GLY A 215 -11.73 4.57 10.46
C GLY A 215 -10.59 4.55 9.44
N CYS A 216 -9.34 4.31 9.87
CA CYS A 216 -8.20 4.22 8.95
C CYS A 216 -8.33 3.04 7.98
N MET A 217 -8.85 1.89 8.45
CA MET A 217 -9.09 0.73 7.59
C MET A 217 -10.20 0.99 6.58
N LEU A 218 -11.28 1.68 6.98
CA LEU A 218 -12.32 2.12 6.05
C LEU A 218 -11.77 3.09 5.00
N ILE A 219 -10.97 4.08 5.40
CA ILE A 219 -10.30 5.00 4.46
C ILE A 219 -9.46 4.20 3.45
N LYS A 220 -8.64 3.26 3.93
CA LYS A 220 -7.87 2.36 3.07
C LYS A 220 -8.79 1.64 2.06
N ILE A 221 -9.84 0.98 2.54
CA ILE A 221 -10.74 0.19 1.68
C ILE A 221 -11.47 1.08 0.67
N PHE A 222 -11.92 2.25 1.09
CA PHE A 222 -12.71 3.14 0.24
C PHE A 222 -11.86 3.84 -0.83
N PHE A 223 -10.58 4.12 -0.56
CA PHE A 223 -9.67 4.73 -1.55
C PHE A 223 -8.97 3.71 -2.45
N SER A 224 -8.62 2.54 -1.94
CA SER A 224 -7.77 1.58 -2.66
C SER A 224 -8.42 0.21 -2.84
N GLY A 225 -9.70 0.06 -2.47
CA GLY A 225 -10.41 -1.21 -2.51
C GLY A 225 -9.80 -2.27 -1.58
N PHE A 226 -10.05 -3.53 -1.93
CA PHE A 226 -9.56 -4.70 -1.18
C PHE A 226 -8.15 -5.16 -1.61
N GLU A 227 -7.47 -4.39 -2.45
CA GLU A 227 -6.10 -4.66 -2.87
C GLU A 227 -5.18 -4.75 -1.64
N LEU A 228 -4.39 -5.83 -1.54
CA LEU A 228 -3.46 -6.11 -0.43
C LEU A 228 -4.09 -5.95 0.97
N ILE A 229 -5.35 -6.35 1.14
CA ILE A 229 -6.07 -6.14 2.41
C ILE A 229 -5.42 -6.88 3.59
N THR A 230 -4.94 -8.11 3.38
CA THR A 230 -4.26 -8.89 4.42
C THR A 230 -2.88 -8.32 4.76
N THR A 231 -2.16 -7.78 3.77
CA THR A 231 -0.92 -7.02 4.01
C THR A 231 -1.18 -5.79 4.86
N ALA A 232 -2.21 -4.99 4.54
CA ALA A 232 -2.57 -3.81 5.34
C ALA A 232 -2.99 -4.17 6.77
N LEU A 233 -3.71 -5.28 6.96
CA LEU A 233 -4.10 -5.82 8.27
C LEU A 233 -2.88 -6.14 9.14
N ILE A 234 -1.96 -6.97 8.63
CA ILE A 234 -0.75 -7.35 9.37
C ILE A 234 0.17 -6.15 9.56
N MET A 235 0.30 -5.27 8.57
CA MET A 235 1.07 -4.04 8.72
C MET A 235 0.53 -3.16 9.86
N ALA A 236 -0.79 -3.09 10.05
CA ALA A 236 -1.41 -2.34 11.14
C ALA A 236 -1.09 -2.92 12.53
N THR A 237 -0.75 -4.21 12.64
CA THR A 237 -0.38 -4.85 13.91
C THR A 237 1.11 -4.74 14.24
N VAL A 238 1.97 -4.45 13.26
CA VAL A 238 3.43 -4.28 13.44
C VAL A 238 3.79 -3.34 14.60
N PRO A 239 3.17 -2.14 14.76
CA PRO A 239 3.46 -1.25 15.89
C PRO A 239 3.15 -1.86 17.26
N PHE A 240 2.15 -2.76 17.35
CA PHE A 240 1.80 -3.44 18.59
C PHE A 240 2.84 -4.48 18.99
N ILE A 241 3.45 -5.17 18.03
CA ILE A 241 4.58 -6.08 18.27
C ILE A 241 5.77 -5.27 18.80
N HIS A 242 6.13 -4.20 18.10
CA HIS A 242 7.22 -3.30 18.51
C HIS A 242 7.02 -2.80 19.95
N PHE A 243 5.80 -2.32 20.24
CA PHE A 243 5.41 -1.84 21.56
C PHE A 243 5.50 -2.93 22.63
N ALA A 244 4.95 -4.12 22.36
CA ALA A 244 4.90 -5.20 23.32
C ALA A 244 6.31 -5.64 23.75
N VAL A 245 7.24 -5.73 22.79
CA VAL A 245 8.64 -6.03 23.06
C VAL A 245 9.31 -4.89 23.81
N LEU A 246 9.19 -3.65 23.31
CA LEU A 246 9.87 -2.48 23.86
C LEU A 246 9.52 -2.22 25.33
N TYR A 247 8.25 -2.41 25.70
CA TYR A 247 7.72 -2.15 27.03
C TYR A 247 7.48 -3.41 27.86
N LYS A 248 7.94 -4.59 27.40
CA LYS A 248 7.80 -5.87 28.10
C LYS A 248 6.35 -6.14 28.56
N CYS A 249 5.40 -5.92 27.66
CA CYS A 249 3.98 -6.10 27.96
C CYS A 249 3.69 -7.55 28.38
N PRO A 250 2.91 -7.79 29.46
CA PRO A 250 2.52 -9.14 29.84
C PRO A 250 1.80 -9.87 28.71
N TRP A 251 2.14 -11.14 28.48
CA TRP A 251 1.64 -11.92 27.36
C TRP A 251 0.09 -11.94 27.24
N LYS A 252 -0.60 -12.13 28.37
CA LYS A 252 -2.08 -12.13 28.41
C LYS A 252 -2.66 -10.80 27.95
N GLU A 253 -2.08 -9.69 28.41
CA GLU A 253 -2.55 -8.35 28.05
C GLU A 253 -2.28 -8.06 26.56
N PHE A 254 -1.07 -8.39 26.09
CA PHE A 254 -0.71 -8.27 24.69
C PHE A 254 -1.67 -9.07 23.79
N LEU A 255 -1.95 -10.33 24.13
CA LEU A 255 -2.86 -11.19 23.36
C LEU A 255 -4.27 -10.60 23.30
N MET A 256 -4.81 -10.14 24.44
CA MET A 256 -6.14 -9.51 24.48
C MET A 256 -6.20 -8.22 23.65
N ARG A 257 -5.13 -7.41 23.67
CA ARG A 257 -5.04 -6.20 22.82
C ARG A 257 -4.99 -6.58 21.33
N MET A 258 -4.20 -7.59 20.97
CA MET A 258 -4.11 -8.09 19.59
C MET A 258 -5.44 -8.63 19.07
N ILE A 259 -6.16 -9.45 19.85
CA ILE A 259 -7.49 -9.97 19.47
C ILE A 259 -8.45 -8.82 19.18
N LYS A 260 -8.50 -7.81 20.07
CA LYS A 260 -9.37 -6.64 19.90
C LYS A 260 -9.00 -5.84 18.65
N VAL A 261 -7.70 -5.58 18.44
CA VAL A 261 -7.21 -4.86 17.26
C VAL A 261 -7.55 -5.60 15.97
N VAL A 262 -7.31 -6.91 15.91
CA VAL A 262 -7.67 -7.73 14.75
C VAL A 262 -9.19 -7.70 14.53
N GLY A 263 -10.00 -7.87 15.59
CA GLY A 263 -11.46 -7.79 15.49
C GLY A 263 -11.96 -6.46 14.94
N VAL A 264 -11.37 -5.35 15.38
CA VAL A 264 -11.67 -4.00 14.88
C VAL A 264 -11.33 -3.84 13.39
N LEU A 265 -10.15 -4.31 12.97
CA LEU A 265 -9.75 -4.21 11.57
C LEU A 265 -10.62 -5.10 10.67
N MET A 266 -10.99 -6.30 11.14
CA MET A 266 -11.93 -7.19 10.45
C MET A 266 -13.32 -6.57 10.34
N ALA A 267 -13.81 -5.89 11.39
CA ALA A 267 -15.07 -5.15 11.32
C ALA A 267 -15.03 -4.06 10.22
N GLY A 268 -13.90 -3.39 10.04
CA GLY A 268 -13.70 -2.45 8.92
C GLY A 268 -13.83 -3.11 7.55
N ILE A 269 -13.28 -4.32 7.38
CA ILE A 269 -13.41 -5.11 6.15
C ILE A 269 -14.85 -5.50 5.88
N VAL A 270 -15.55 -6.03 6.90
CA VAL A 270 -16.96 -6.42 6.79
C VAL A 270 -17.80 -5.21 6.39
N MET A 271 -17.62 -4.07 7.05
CA MET A 271 -18.32 -2.83 6.69
C MET A 271 -18.02 -2.40 5.26
N GLY A 272 -16.75 -2.46 4.83
CA GLY A 272 -16.36 -2.18 3.45
C GLY A 272 -17.05 -3.10 2.43
N LEU A 273 -17.17 -4.39 2.74
CA LEU A 273 -17.87 -5.36 1.89
C LEU A 273 -19.38 -5.10 1.87
N CYS A 274 -19.99 -4.72 2.99
CA CYS A 274 -21.38 -4.31 3.05
C CYS A 274 -21.65 -3.08 2.17
N VAL A 275 -20.79 -2.07 2.22
CA VAL A 275 -20.90 -0.89 1.35
C VAL A 275 -20.79 -1.30 -0.12
N LEU A 276 -19.78 -2.09 -0.49
CA LEU A 276 -19.61 -2.55 -1.88
C LEU A 276 -20.81 -3.38 -2.35
N ALA A 277 -21.34 -4.26 -1.49
CA ALA A 277 -22.54 -5.05 -1.75
C ALA A 277 -23.74 -4.17 -2.07
N ILE A 278 -24.00 -3.14 -1.25
CA ILE A 278 -25.10 -2.20 -1.45
C ILE A 278 -24.92 -1.45 -2.77
N GLN A 279 -23.70 -0.99 -3.08
CA GLN A 279 -23.42 -0.31 -4.35
C GLN A 279 -23.70 -1.19 -5.57
N ILE A 280 -23.29 -2.46 -5.53
CA ILE A 280 -23.56 -3.43 -6.59
C ILE A 280 -25.07 -3.72 -6.68
N ALA A 281 -25.74 -3.94 -5.55
CA ALA A 281 -27.17 -4.23 -5.51
C ALA A 281 -28.02 -3.09 -6.07
N VAL A 282 -27.66 -1.84 -5.75
CA VAL A 282 -28.32 -0.64 -6.28
C VAL A 282 -28.12 -0.56 -7.80
N MET A 283 -26.92 -0.84 -8.29
CA MET A 283 -26.61 -0.80 -9.72
C MET A 283 -27.28 -1.94 -10.52
N GLU A 284 -27.30 -3.15 -9.97
CA GLU A 284 -27.90 -4.33 -10.63
C GLU A 284 -29.41 -4.43 -10.41
N HIS A 285 -29.98 -3.58 -9.55
CA HIS A 285 -31.33 -3.71 -9.01
C HIS A 285 -31.62 -5.11 -8.45
N ASN A 286 -30.59 -5.80 -7.95
CA ASN A 286 -30.66 -7.19 -7.50
C ASN A 286 -29.67 -7.46 -6.35
N PHE A 287 -30.19 -7.59 -5.14
CA PHE A 287 -29.38 -7.88 -3.95
C PHE A 287 -28.79 -9.30 -3.97
N LEU A 288 -29.54 -10.30 -4.41
CA LEU A 288 -29.06 -11.68 -4.51
C LEU A 288 -27.96 -11.81 -5.57
N GLY A 289 -28.10 -11.09 -6.68
CA GLY A 289 -27.07 -10.92 -7.70
C GLY A 289 -25.77 -10.38 -7.11
N ALA A 290 -25.84 -9.28 -6.36
CA ALA A 290 -24.69 -8.68 -5.67
C ALA A 290 -24.00 -9.65 -4.71
N MET A 291 -24.77 -10.39 -3.89
CA MET A 291 -24.21 -11.41 -2.98
C MET A 291 -23.52 -12.54 -3.74
N SER A 292 -24.14 -13.03 -4.82
CA SER A 292 -23.56 -14.09 -5.65
C SER A 292 -22.25 -13.64 -6.31
N TYR A 293 -22.18 -12.38 -6.78
CA TYR A 293 -20.98 -11.79 -7.35
C TYR A 293 -19.84 -11.69 -6.34
N LEU A 294 -20.14 -11.26 -5.11
CA LEU A 294 -19.13 -11.19 -4.05
C LEU A 294 -18.60 -12.57 -3.68
N ARG A 295 -19.49 -13.56 -3.52
CA ARG A 295 -19.09 -14.95 -3.26
C ARG A 295 -18.21 -15.49 -4.39
N TYR A 296 -18.65 -15.36 -5.63
CA TYR A 296 -17.87 -15.74 -6.81
C TYR A 296 -16.49 -15.06 -6.85
N THR A 297 -16.43 -13.77 -6.49
CA THR A 297 -15.16 -13.02 -6.47
C THR A 297 -14.21 -13.54 -5.39
N VAL A 298 -14.72 -13.84 -4.19
CA VAL A 298 -13.94 -14.43 -3.10
C VAL A 298 -13.43 -15.82 -3.51
N ASP A 299 -14.31 -16.67 -4.04
CA ASP A 299 -13.97 -18.01 -4.47
C ASP A 299 -12.86 -17.96 -5.53
N ARG A 300 -13.02 -17.17 -6.59
CA ARG A 300 -12.01 -17.02 -7.65
C ARG A 300 -10.65 -16.51 -7.14
N ARG A 301 -10.62 -15.69 -6.09
CA ARG A 301 -9.39 -15.06 -5.59
C ARG A 301 -8.68 -15.85 -4.48
N ILE A 302 -9.38 -16.73 -3.76
CA ILE A 302 -8.85 -17.48 -2.61
C ILE A 302 -8.76 -18.99 -2.90
N THR A 303 -9.87 -19.64 -3.29
CA THR A 303 -10.02 -21.11 -3.23
C THR A 303 -10.35 -21.80 -4.56
N GLY A 304 -10.82 -21.07 -5.57
CA GLY A 304 -11.67 -21.61 -6.64
C GLY A 304 -11.19 -22.94 -7.24
N SER A 305 -12.13 -23.88 -7.39
CA SER A 305 -11.87 -25.16 -8.06
C SER A 305 -11.60 -24.93 -9.54
N SER A 306 -10.53 -25.53 -10.06
CA SER A 306 -10.10 -25.42 -11.46
C SER A 306 -11.13 -25.98 -12.45
N GLU A 307 -12.05 -26.83 -11.99
CA GLU A 307 -13.14 -27.43 -12.78
C GLU A 307 -14.12 -26.41 -13.37
N ASN A 308 -14.19 -25.18 -12.82
CA ASN A 308 -15.14 -24.15 -13.26
C ASN A 308 -14.52 -23.04 -14.13
N TYR A 309 -13.24 -23.13 -14.51
CA TYR A 309 -12.52 -22.02 -15.15
C TYR A 309 -11.57 -22.48 -16.26
N VAL A 310 -11.69 -21.88 -17.46
CA VAL A 310 -10.82 -22.17 -18.62
C VAL A 310 -9.56 -21.29 -18.59
N SER A 311 -8.40 -21.84 -18.99
CA SER A 311 -7.08 -21.16 -19.17
C SER A 311 -6.34 -20.73 -17.89
N VAL A 312 -5.43 -19.73 -17.97
CA VAL A 312 -4.47 -19.24 -16.95
C VAL A 312 -4.99 -19.18 -15.50
N LEU A 313 -6.30 -19.01 -15.34
CA LEU A 313 -6.96 -19.05 -14.03
C LEU A 313 -6.91 -20.45 -13.37
N ALA A 314 -7.05 -21.53 -14.14
CA ALA A 314 -6.87 -22.90 -13.66
C ALA A 314 -5.42 -23.18 -13.21
N ASP A 315 -4.42 -22.74 -13.98
CA ASP A 315 -3.01 -22.86 -13.60
C ASP A 315 -2.72 -22.13 -12.29
N SER A 316 -3.32 -20.95 -12.11
CA SER A 316 -3.20 -20.17 -10.87
C SER A 316 -3.79 -20.86 -9.65
N MET A 317 -4.89 -21.60 -9.84
CA MET A 317 -5.58 -22.37 -8.79
C MET A 317 -4.79 -23.62 -8.40
N ASN A 318 -4.19 -24.29 -9.39
CA ASN A 318 -3.38 -25.51 -9.21
C ASN A 318 -1.95 -25.22 -8.71
N ALA A 319 -1.44 -23.99 -8.90
CA ALA A 319 -0.10 -23.63 -8.45
C ALA A 319 0.08 -23.83 -6.93
N SER A 320 1.27 -24.26 -6.52
CA SER A 320 1.59 -24.36 -5.09
C SER A 320 1.84 -22.96 -4.49
N VAL A 321 1.66 -22.84 -3.18
CA VAL A 321 2.03 -21.62 -2.44
C VAL A 321 3.52 -21.30 -2.61
N PHE A 322 4.38 -22.32 -2.65
CA PHE A 322 5.83 -22.15 -2.87
C PHE A 322 6.15 -21.59 -4.27
N THR A 323 5.41 -22.01 -5.30
CA THR A 323 5.55 -21.45 -6.65
C THR A 323 5.22 -19.96 -6.66
N VAL A 324 4.14 -19.55 -5.99
CA VAL A 324 3.77 -18.14 -5.88
C VAL A 324 4.83 -17.36 -5.11
N ILE A 325 5.23 -17.82 -3.92
CA ILE A 325 6.28 -17.17 -3.13
C ILE A 325 7.58 -17.08 -3.92
N GLY A 326 7.98 -18.12 -4.65
CA GLY A 326 9.18 -18.13 -5.49
C GLY A 326 9.16 -17.05 -6.59
N LYS A 327 8.01 -16.81 -7.23
CA LYS A 327 7.83 -15.70 -8.18
C LYS A 327 8.08 -14.35 -7.51
N TYR A 328 7.54 -14.12 -6.32
CA TYR A 328 7.69 -12.86 -5.59
C TYR A 328 9.06 -12.67 -4.94
N LEU A 329 9.76 -13.75 -4.58
CA LEU A 329 11.14 -13.70 -4.12
C LEU A 329 12.11 -13.34 -5.25
N SER A 330 11.82 -13.83 -6.46
CA SER A 330 12.63 -13.58 -7.67
C SER A 330 12.29 -12.27 -8.37
N ALA A 331 11.18 -11.63 -8.00
CA ALA A 331 10.82 -10.32 -8.53
C ALA A 331 11.90 -9.28 -8.17
N ASN A 332 12.17 -8.40 -9.13
CA ASN A 332 13.09 -7.28 -8.93
C ASN A 332 12.52 -6.36 -7.85
N ALA A 333 13.26 -6.08 -6.80
CA ALA A 333 12.87 -5.17 -5.73
C ALA A 333 13.29 -3.73 -6.01
N MET A 334 14.48 -3.54 -6.60
CA MET A 334 15.06 -2.23 -6.87
C MET A 334 15.86 -2.23 -8.17
N THR A 335 15.70 -1.16 -8.94
CA THR A 335 16.47 -0.89 -10.14
C THR A 335 17.40 0.28 -9.87
N ILE A 336 18.71 0.05 -9.95
CA ILE A 336 19.72 1.10 -9.82
C ILE A 336 20.28 1.38 -11.22
N PRO A 337 19.90 2.51 -11.85
CA PRO A 337 20.48 2.91 -13.12
C PRO A 337 21.91 3.42 -12.90
N LEU A 338 22.87 2.84 -13.62
CA LEU A 338 24.25 3.29 -13.71
C LEU A 338 24.53 3.79 -15.15
N PRO A 339 25.57 4.61 -15.38
CA PRO A 339 25.81 5.21 -16.70
C PRO A 339 25.98 4.21 -17.85
N GLN A 340 26.44 2.97 -17.59
CA GLN A 340 26.63 1.92 -18.60
C GLN A 340 25.94 0.59 -18.26
N ALA A 341 25.19 0.51 -17.16
CA ALA A 341 24.58 -0.74 -16.70
C ALA A 341 23.36 -0.48 -15.83
N THR A 342 22.53 -1.51 -15.63
CA THR A 342 21.45 -1.48 -14.64
C THR A 342 21.67 -2.61 -13.65
N ILE A 343 21.72 -2.28 -12.36
CA ILE A 343 21.75 -3.30 -11.30
C ILE A 343 20.31 -3.56 -10.87
N ASN A 344 19.88 -4.81 -11.02
CA ASN A 344 18.58 -5.28 -10.55
C ASN A 344 18.81 -6.12 -9.28
N ILE A 345 18.15 -5.73 -8.19
CA ILE A 345 18.24 -6.42 -6.90
C ILE A 345 16.91 -7.11 -6.64
N ALA A 346 16.90 -8.45 -6.56
CA ALA A 346 15.70 -9.23 -6.26
C ALA A 346 15.36 -9.24 -4.76
N TYR A 347 14.10 -9.54 -4.41
CA TYR A 347 13.65 -9.57 -3.01
C TYR A 347 14.39 -10.62 -2.16
N TRP A 348 14.73 -11.78 -2.70
CA TRP A 348 15.51 -12.78 -1.96
C TRP A 348 16.90 -12.26 -1.56
N GLN A 349 17.52 -11.41 -2.39
CA GLN A 349 18.81 -10.80 -2.10
C GLN A 349 18.69 -9.80 -0.94
N LEU A 350 17.64 -8.97 -0.94
CA LEU A 350 17.36 -8.06 0.18
C LEU A 350 17.11 -8.83 1.49
N ILE A 351 16.32 -9.90 1.44
CA ILE A 351 16.07 -10.76 2.62
C ILE A 351 17.38 -11.35 3.15
N ALA A 352 18.26 -11.82 2.27
CA ALA A 352 19.57 -12.34 2.67
C ALA A 352 20.44 -11.26 3.34
N VAL A 353 20.43 -10.02 2.82
CA VAL A 353 21.13 -8.89 3.44
C VAL A 353 20.56 -8.57 4.82
N PHE A 354 19.23 -8.54 4.99
CA PHE A 354 18.59 -8.28 6.28
C PHE A 354 18.90 -9.38 7.30
N LEU A 355 18.96 -10.64 6.85
CA LEU A 355 19.36 -11.78 7.67
C LEU A 355 20.82 -11.66 8.10
N PHE A 356 21.72 -11.36 7.17
CA PHE A 356 23.13 -11.13 7.48
C PHE A 356 23.30 -10.02 8.53
N MET A 357 22.62 -8.88 8.37
CA MET A 357 22.68 -7.78 9.34
C MET A 357 22.13 -8.18 10.71
N THR A 358 21.08 -9.01 10.75
CA THR A 358 20.57 -9.59 12.00
C THR A 358 21.61 -10.48 12.69
N VAL A 359 22.28 -11.35 11.92
CA VAL A 359 23.34 -12.23 12.43
C VAL A 359 24.53 -11.42 12.95
N VAL A 360 24.97 -10.38 12.24
CA VAL A 360 26.03 -9.47 12.71
C VAL A 360 25.66 -8.84 14.06
N LEU A 361 24.42 -8.38 14.22
CA LEU A 361 23.96 -7.78 15.47
C LEU A 361 23.92 -8.81 16.62
N TYR A 362 23.52 -10.05 16.33
CA TYR A 362 23.54 -11.16 17.28
C TYR A 362 24.97 -11.52 17.71
N LEU A 363 25.90 -11.72 16.76
CA LEU A 363 27.29 -12.08 17.03
C LEU A 363 28.05 -11.00 17.80
N ARG A 364 27.68 -9.72 17.67
CA ARG A 364 28.22 -8.62 18.48
C ARG A 364 27.65 -8.57 19.91
N GLY A 365 26.78 -9.51 20.28
CA GLY A 365 26.12 -9.54 21.60
C GLY A 365 25.13 -8.39 21.81
N ARG A 366 24.80 -7.61 20.78
CA ARG A 366 23.96 -6.41 20.88
C ARG A 366 22.48 -6.72 21.08
N LEU A 367 22.07 -7.98 20.97
CA LEU A 367 20.72 -8.42 21.31
C LEU A 367 20.57 -8.80 22.80
N LYS A 368 21.66 -9.14 23.48
CA LYS A 368 21.62 -9.54 24.89
C LYS A 368 21.39 -8.31 25.77
N GLY A 369 20.28 -8.29 26.51
CA GLY A 369 19.94 -7.20 27.43
C GLY A 369 19.48 -5.89 26.77
N ASN A 370 19.50 -5.77 25.44
CA ASN A 370 19.06 -4.56 24.73
C ASN A 370 17.69 -4.76 24.07
N VAL A 371 16.65 -4.41 24.82
CA VAL A 371 15.25 -4.55 24.39
C VAL A 371 14.94 -3.78 23.11
N LYS A 372 15.58 -2.62 22.88
CA LYS A 372 15.36 -1.83 21.65
C LYS A 372 15.83 -2.58 20.41
N ASN A 373 16.99 -3.22 20.49
CA ASN A 373 17.54 -3.99 19.39
C ASN A 373 16.70 -5.25 19.12
N VAL A 374 16.22 -5.91 20.17
CA VAL A 374 15.27 -7.03 20.06
C VAL A 374 13.95 -6.58 19.42
N ALA A 375 13.42 -5.41 19.82
CA ALA A 375 12.22 -4.85 19.25
C ALA A 375 12.40 -4.53 17.76
N LEU A 376 13.53 -3.94 17.36
CA LEU A 376 13.85 -3.68 15.95
C LEU A 376 13.88 -4.96 15.11
N VAL A 377 14.66 -5.96 15.55
CA VAL A 377 14.78 -7.25 14.84
C VAL A 377 13.43 -7.97 14.81
N GLY A 378 12.75 -8.09 15.96
CA GLY A 378 11.47 -8.78 16.06
C GLY A 378 10.38 -8.12 15.21
N THR A 379 10.33 -6.79 15.18
CA THR A 379 9.37 -6.04 14.35
C THR A 379 9.67 -6.20 12.87
N THR A 380 10.94 -6.15 12.48
CA THR A 380 11.37 -6.36 11.09
C THR A 380 10.96 -7.74 10.61
N TRP A 381 11.29 -8.81 11.33
CA TRP A 381 10.96 -10.16 10.89
C TRP A 381 9.48 -10.50 11.05
N TYR A 382 8.77 -9.96 12.03
CA TYR A 382 7.31 -10.10 12.09
C TYR A 382 6.64 -9.48 10.87
N SER A 383 7.14 -8.34 10.39
CA SER A 383 6.54 -7.62 9.27
C SER A 383 6.61 -8.37 7.94
N ILE A 384 7.45 -9.41 7.82
CA ILE A 384 7.49 -10.30 6.65
C ILE A 384 6.16 -11.05 6.45
N LEU A 385 5.38 -11.22 7.53
CA LEU A 385 4.06 -11.85 7.46
C LEU A 385 3.06 -11.01 6.67
N ALA A 386 3.28 -9.70 6.53
CA ALA A 386 2.38 -8.82 5.79
C ALA A 386 2.32 -9.19 4.29
N PRO A 387 3.43 -9.21 3.53
CA PRO A 387 3.42 -9.69 2.14
C PRO A 387 3.02 -11.15 2.04
N LEU A 388 3.56 -12.02 2.89
CA LEU A 388 3.26 -13.46 2.84
C LEU A 388 1.78 -13.76 3.04
N SER A 389 1.09 -13.02 3.90
CA SER A 389 -0.35 -13.20 4.10
C SER A 389 -1.16 -13.01 2.82
N TRP A 390 -0.76 -12.09 1.93
CA TRP A 390 -1.42 -11.91 0.64
C TRP A 390 -1.09 -13.03 -0.34
N TYR A 391 0.19 -13.38 -0.46
CA TYR A 391 0.62 -14.43 -1.38
C TYR A 391 0.07 -15.81 -1.03
N VAL A 392 -0.17 -16.08 0.26
CA VAL A 392 -0.74 -17.34 0.74
C VAL A 392 -2.27 -17.34 0.62
N ILE A 393 -2.95 -16.32 1.14
CA ILE A 393 -4.43 -16.29 1.18
C ILE A 393 -5.01 -16.05 -0.22
N PHE A 394 -4.41 -15.14 -0.99
CA PHE A 394 -4.84 -14.78 -2.34
C PHE A 394 -3.93 -15.39 -3.40
N LYS A 395 -3.57 -16.67 -3.22
CA LYS A 395 -2.59 -17.39 -4.06
C LYS A 395 -2.95 -17.36 -5.56
N PRO A 396 -4.18 -17.72 -6.01
CA PRO A 396 -4.52 -17.68 -7.44
C PRO A 396 -4.37 -16.27 -8.02
N HIS A 397 -4.85 -15.27 -7.28
CA HIS A 397 -4.76 -13.87 -7.67
C HIS A 397 -3.29 -13.39 -7.76
N SER A 398 -2.49 -13.76 -6.77
CA SER A 398 -1.06 -13.46 -6.70
C SER A 398 -0.27 -14.18 -7.80
N TYR A 399 -0.66 -15.36 -8.22
CA TYR A 399 0.02 -16.07 -9.31
C TYR A 399 -0.06 -15.32 -10.65
N ILE A 400 -1.19 -14.64 -10.90
CA ILE A 400 -1.49 -13.90 -12.13
C ILE A 400 -0.89 -12.48 -12.10
N HIS A 401 -0.99 -11.80 -10.97
CA HIS A 401 -0.70 -10.36 -10.85
C HIS A 401 0.72 -10.05 -10.32
N THR A 402 1.72 -10.72 -10.89
CA THR A 402 3.15 -10.49 -10.57
C THR A 402 3.66 -9.10 -10.99
N HIS A 403 2.90 -8.37 -11.80
CA HIS A 403 3.21 -7.01 -12.25
C HIS A 403 2.61 -5.92 -11.35
N ILE A 404 2.05 -6.30 -10.19
CA ILE A 404 1.44 -5.39 -9.21
C ILE A 404 1.94 -5.72 -7.81
N TYR A 405 1.76 -6.98 -7.39
CA TYR A 405 1.88 -7.32 -5.99
C TYR A 405 3.29 -7.49 -5.41
N PRO A 406 4.41 -7.38 -6.15
CA PRO A 406 5.70 -7.26 -5.47
C PRO A 406 5.75 -6.05 -4.53
N MET A 407 4.91 -5.02 -4.75
CA MET A 407 4.71 -3.91 -3.81
C MET A 407 4.33 -4.32 -2.38
N ALA A 408 3.80 -5.53 -2.16
CA ALA A 408 3.45 -6.00 -0.81
C ALA A 408 4.69 -6.09 0.10
N TRP A 409 5.87 -6.40 -0.48
CA TRP A 409 7.13 -6.46 0.27
C TRP A 409 7.52 -5.12 0.88
N GLU A 410 7.07 -4.02 0.29
CA GLU A 410 7.34 -2.65 0.74
C GLU A 410 6.46 -2.24 1.94
N MET A 411 5.53 -3.10 2.37
CA MET A 411 4.48 -2.80 3.35
C MET A 411 4.49 -3.73 4.58
N PRO A 412 5.31 -3.47 5.62
CA PRO A 412 6.40 -2.50 5.73
C PRO A 412 7.78 -3.18 5.79
N PHE A 413 7.91 -4.43 5.31
CA PHE A 413 9.08 -5.27 5.55
C PHE A 413 10.39 -4.67 5.02
N VAL A 414 10.42 -4.26 3.75
CA VAL A 414 11.62 -3.69 3.14
C VAL A 414 12.07 -2.40 3.84
N PRO A 415 11.20 -1.39 4.06
CA PRO A 415 11.57 -0.21 4.84
C PRO A 415 12.17 -0.54 6.21
N LEU A 416 11.59 -1.50 6.95
CA LEU A 416 12.13 -1.91 8.25
C LEU A 416 13.48 -2.63 8.13
N GLY A 417 13.67 -3.44 7.10
CA GLY A 417 14.95 -4.08 6.80
C GLY A 417 16.07 -3.07 6.50
N PHE A 418 15.79 -2.03 5.71
CA PHE A 418 16.76 -0.95 5.47
C PHE A 418 17.04 -0.12 6.73
N ALA A 419 16.04 0.11 7.57
CA ALA A 419 16.25 0.73 8.88
C ALA A 419 17.18 -0.10 9.77
N LEU A 420 17.01 -1.43 9.79
CA LEU A 420 17.90 -2.37 10.46
C LEU A 420 19.32 -2.29 9.91
N CYS A 421 19.51 -2.33 8.58
CA CYS A 421 20.82 -2.18 7.96
C CYS A 421 21.53 -0.90 8.42
N GLY A 422 20.84 0.24 8.37
CA GLY A 422 21.46 1.52 8.72
C GLY A 422 21.81 1.62 10.20
N PHE A 423 20.99 1.01 11.07
CA PHE A 423 21.29 0.86 12.49
C PHE A 423 22.55 0.01 12.71
N VAL A 424 22.62 -1.18 12.11
CA VAL A 424 23.73 -2.12 12.27
C VAL A 424 25.03 -1.53 11.76
N ILE A 425 25.02 -0.91 10.57
CA ILE A 425 26.20 -0.22 10.01
C ILE A 425 26.68 0.87 10.97
N THR A 426 25.76 1.68 11.52
CA THR A 426 26.13 2.70 12.50
C THR A 426 26.73 2.09 13.78
N ASP A 427 26.19 0.97 14.26
CA ASP A 427 26.71 0.26 15.44
C ASP A 427 28.11 -0.33 15.21
N LEU A 428 28.45 -0.74 13.98
CA LEU A 428 29.79 -1.23 13.65
C LEU A 428 30.87 -0.19 13.92
N PHE A 429 30.58 1.09 13.67
CA PHE A 429 31.50 2.19 13.92
C PHE A 429 31.46 2.75 15.35
N ARG A 430 30.52 2.30 16.18
CA ARG A 430 30.52 2.65 17.62
C ARG A 430 31.57 1.78 18.32
N ARG A 431 32.52 2.42 19.01
CA ARG A 431 33.50 1.74 19.88
C ARG A 431 32.74 0.89 20.91
N ARG A 432 33.28 -0.29 21.21
CA ARG A 432 32.62 -1.34 22.02
C ARG A 432 32.15 -0.82 23.36
#